data_AF-A0A2V6UPR5-F1
#
_entry.id   AF-A0A2V6UPR5-F1
#
_cell.length_a   1.000
_cell.length_b   1.000
_cell.length_c   1.000
_cell.angle_alpha   90.00
_cell.angle_beta   90.00
_cell.angle_gamma   90.00
#
_symmetry.space_group_name_H-M   'P 1'
#
loop_
_entity.id
_entity.type
_entity.pdbx_description
1 polymer ?
#
loop_
_entity_poly.entity_id
_entity_poly.type
_entity_poly.pdbx_seq_one_letter_code
_entity_poly.pdbx_strand_id
1 'polypeptide(L)'
;MMGPERTDALPAAPSPAGLRLHGLSVDGVNQCVHCGLCLSACPTFSLLGTEMDSPRGRIVLIKSLAEGRIDLTDSAVEHLSLCLDCRACETVCPAGVPYGRLIEAARAEIERQRPGGPVRRSVRWLNFGLLLTSPRALALVAAALRLYQVTRLQRLVRASGLLRILPGTLAAWEALLPPLPPAADRAPLPEQIPAAGARRARVALLTGCVQQAVFGAHNRATASVLAKNGYEVVIPRGQGCCGALHAHGGDRARAGA
;
A
#
# COMPACT_ATOMS: atom_id res chain seq x y z
N MET A 1 11.10 -62.25 4.34
CA MET A 1 11.12 -61.07 5.23
C MET A 1 10.97 -59.83 4.37
N MET A 2 9.73 -59.43 4.07
CA MET A 2 9.41 -58.15 3.42
C MET A 2 8.85 -57.25 4.52
N GLY A 3 9.53 -56.15 4.80
CA GLY A 3 9.11 -55.18 5.81
C GLY A 3 7.86 -54.44 5.37
N PRO A 4 7.03 -53.96 6.31
CA PRO A 4 5.84 -53.19 5.97
C PRO A 4 6.24 -51.83 5.38
N GLU A 5 5.70 -51.55 4.19
CA GLU A 5 5.82 -50.26 3.52
C GLU A 5 5.19 -49.17 4.39
N ARG A 6 6.02 -48.19 4.80
CA ARG A 6 5.53 -46.93 5.37
C ARG A 6 4.84 -46.16 4.25
N THR A 7 3.52 -46.22 4.21
CA THR A 7 2.72 -45.23 3.48
C THR A 7 2.78 -43.93 4.26
N ASP A 8 3.73 -43.06 3.90
CA ASP A 8 3.71 -41.66 4.31
C ASP A 8 2.44 -41.03 3.72
N ALA A 9 1.41 -40.92 4.56
CA ALA A 9 0.16 -40.27 4.18
C ALA A 9 0.46 -38.82 3.79
N LEU A 10 0.15 -38.47 2.54
CA LEU A 10 0.11 -37.07 2.12
C LEU A 10 -0.78 -36.27 3.09
N PRO A 11 -0.37 -35.06 3.49
CA PRO A 11 -1.17 -34.24 4.40
C PRO A 11 -2.58 -34.05 3.83
N ALA A 12 -3.56 -34.21 4.71
CA ALA A 12 -4.98 -34.16 4.39
C ALA A 12 -5.35 -32.91 3.57
N ALA A 13 -6.26 -33.07 2.61
CA ALA A 13 -6.81 -31.97 1.84
C ALA A 13 -7.37 -30.87 2.78
N PRO A 14 -7.14 -29.58 2.49
CA PRO A 14 -7.62 -28.51 3.35
C PRO A 14 -9.14 -28.55 3.48
N SER A 15 -9.60 -28.37 4.71
CA SER A 15 -10.98 -28.29 5.19
C SER A 15 -11.87 -27.38 4.31
N PRO A 16 -13.20 -27.60 4.24
CA PRO A 16 -14.15 -26.75 3.49
C PRO A 16 -14.24 -25.29 3.98
N ALA A 17 -13.53 -24.92 5.06
CA ALA A 17 -13.25 -23.53 5.38
C ALA A 17 -12.15 -23.00 4.44
N GLY A 18 -12.48 -22.01 3.61
CA GLY A 18 -11.56 -21.38 2.66
C GLY A 18 -10.17 -21.11 3.25
N LEU A 19 -9.14 -21.23 2.40
CA LEU A 19 -7.74 -21.18 2.84
C LEU A 19 -7.46 -19.85 3.57
N ARG A 20 -6.74 -19.93 4.70
CA ARG A 20 -6.41 -18.77 5.52
C ARG A 20 -4.93 -18.66 5.73
N LEU A 21 -4.45 -17.42 5.76
CA LEU A 21 -3.13 -17.07 6.23
C LEU A 21 -3.28 -16.32 7.55
N HIS A 22 -3.08 -17.05 8.66
CA HIS A 22 -3.26 -16.54 10.02
C HIS A 22 -4.59 -15.81 10.25
N GLY A 23 -5.70 -16.54 10.07
CA GLY A 23 -7.05 -16.01 10.30
C GLY A 23 -7.58 -15.08 9.21
N LEU A 24 -6.71 -14.52 8.35
CA LEU A 24 -7.09 -13.73 7.19
C LEU A 24 -7.40 -14.66 6.02
N SER A 25 -8.55 -14.44 5.39
CA SER A 25 -8.93 -15.16 4.17
C SER A 25 -7.93 -14.86 3.04
N VAL A 26 -7.49 -15.92 2.38
CA VAL A 26 -6.81 -15.87 1.08
C VAL A 26 -7.71 -16.50 0.01
N ASP A 27 -9.03 -16.29 0.14
CA ASP A 27 -10.00 -16.76 -0.84
C ASP A 27 -9.67 -16.19 -2.23
N GLY A 28 -9.73 -17.07 -3.23
CA GLY A 28 -9.33 -16.75 -4.59
C GLY A 28 -7.89 -17.12 -4.93
N VAL A 29 -7.04 -17.52 -3.96
CA VAL A 29 -5.68 -18.00 -4.26
C VAL A 29 -5.68 -19.22 -5.20
N ASN A 30 -6.69 -20.09 -5.08
CA ASN A 30 -6.88 -21.26 -5.94
C ASN A 30 -7.50 -20.94 -7.31
N GLN A 31 -7.94 -19.70 -7.57
CA GLN A 31 -8.46 -19.29 -8.88
C GLN A 31 -7.32 -19.08 -9.90
N CYS A 32 -6.07 -18.95 -9.46
CA CYS A 32 -4.95 -18.78 -10.37
C CYS A 32 -4.74 -20.03 -11.22
N VAL A 33 -4.94 -19.90 -12.53
CA VAL A 33 -4.70 -20.97 -13.53
C VAL A 33 -3.29 -20.94 -14.12
N HIS A 34 -2.37 -20.17 -13.53
CA HIS A 34 -0.97 -20.06 -13.93
C HIS A 34 -0.69 -19.61 -15.39
N CYS A 35 -1.66 -19.00 -16.07
CA CYS A 35 -1.53 -18.59 -17.48
C CYS A 35 -0.43 -17.55 -17.79
N GLY A 36 -0.01 -16.75 -16.81
CA GLY A 36 1.09 -15.78 -16.97
C GLY A 36 0.71 -14.42 -17.58
N LEU A 37 -0.58 -14.14 -17.85
CA LEU A 37 -1.00 -12.82 -18.38
C LEU A 37 -0.64 -11.64 -17.44
N CYS A 38 -0.55 -11.89 -16.14
CA CYS A 38 -0.17 -10.88 -15.16
C CYS A 38 1.31 -10.48 -15.19
N LEU A 39 2.17 -11.24 -15.89
CA LEU A 39 3.62 -11.02 -15.89
C LEU A 39 3.98 -9.67 -16.52
N SER A 40 3.50 -9.40 -17.72
CA SER A 40 3.79 -8.15 -18.45
C SER A 40 3.16 -6.91 -17.81
N ALA A 41 2.08 -7.09 -17.06
CA ALA A 41 1.43 -6.02 -16.30
C ALA A 41 2.14 -5.68 -14.98
N CYS A 42 3.04 -6.54 -14.50
CA CYS A 42 3.68 -6.37 -13.21
C CYS A 42 5.02 -5.62 -13.34
N PRO A 43 5.14 -4.39 -12.80
CA PRO A 43 6.36 -3.61 -12.96
C PRO A 43 7.56 -4.21 -12.24
N THR A 44 7.37 -4.91 -11.11
CA THR A 44 8.46 -5.54 -10.36
C THR A 44 9.03 -6.73 -11.12
N PHE A 45 8.18 -7.53 -11.74
CA PHE A 45 8.62 -8.63 -12.60
C PHE A 45 9.32 -8.11 -13.86
N SER A 46 8.76 -7.10 -14.52
CA SER A 46 9.37 -6.50 -15.71
C SER A 46 10.77 -5.94 -15.44
N LEU A 47 11.04 -5.47 -14.22
CA LEU A 47 12.35 -4.98 -13.81
C LEU A 47 13.31 -6.10 -13.39
N LEU A 48 12.83 -7.06 -12.58
CA LEU A 48 13.69 -8.05 -11.93
C LEU A 48 13.85 -9.35 -12.74
N GLY A 49 12.90 -9.69 -13.60
CA GLY A 49 12.89 -10.93 -14.39
C GLY A 49 12.67 -12.22 -13.58
N THR A 50 12.64 -12.12 -12.25
CA THR A 50 12.44 -13.26 -11.34
C THR A 50 10.96 -13.61 -11.22
N GLU A 51 10.57 -14.85 -11.58
CA GLU A 51 9.17 -15.31 -11.54
C GLU A 51 8.52 -15.11 -10.16
N MET A 52 9.27 -15.29 -9.08
CA MET A 52 8.80 -15.12 -7.69
C MET A 52 8.46 -13.65 -7.36
N ASP A 53 8.96 -12.69 -8.16
CA ASP A 53 8.61 -11.27 -8.08
C ASP A 53 7.46 -10.87 -9.02
N SER A 54 6.78 -11.86 -9.61
CA SER A 54 5.55 -11.67 -10.36
C SER A 54 4.31 -11.89 -9.50
N PRO A 55 3.11 -11.46 -9.96
CA PRO A 55 1.87 -11.72 -9.25
C PRO A 55 1.58 -13.23 -9.17
N ARG A 56 1.86 -13.97 -10.26
CA ARG A 56 1.67 -15.42 -10.31
C ARG A 56 2.59 -16.13 -9.32
N GLY A 57 3.89 -15.84 -9.33
CA GLY A 57 4.85 -16.43 -8.40
C GLY A 57 4.51 -16.12 -6.94
N ARG A 58 4.09 -14.89 -6.62
CA ARG A 58 3.63 -14.54 -5.27
C ARG A 58 2.35 -15.25 -4.87
N ILE A 59 1.40 -15.47 -5.78
CA ILE A 59 0.22 -16.30 -5.48
C ILE A 59 0.65 -17.71 -5.04
N VAL A 60 1.66 -18.29 -5.70
CA VAL A 60 2.22 -19.59 -5.28
C VAL A 60 2.85 -19.52 -3.89
N LEU A 61 3.63 -18.48 -3.58
CA LEU A 61 4.18 -18.28 -2.24
C LEU A 61 3.09 -18.19 -1.19
N ILE A 62 2.08 -17.35 -1.42
CA ILE A 62 0.97 -17.12 -0.49
C ILE A 62 0.19 -18.41 -0.26
N LYS A 63 -0.08 -19.16 -1.34
CA LYS A 63 -0.76 -20.46 -1.27
C LYS A 63 0.05 -21.45 -0.42
N SER A 64 1.33 -21.61 -0.73
CA SER A 64 2.22 -22.54 -0.03
C SER A 64 2.39 -22.20 1.45
N LEU A 65 2.46 -20.90 1.79
CA LEU A 65 2.47 -20.43 3.18
C LEU A 65 1.16 -20.76 3.89
N ALA A 66 0.02 -20.51 3.23
CA ALA A 66 -1.30 -20.73 3.81
C ALA A 66 -1.66 -22.22 3.94
N GLU A 67 -1.08 -23.08 3.09
CA GLU A 67 -1.18 -24.55 3.20
C GLU A 67 -0.13 -25.15 4.15
N GLY A 68 0.77 -24.35 4.73
CA GLY A 68 1.83 -24.82 5.63
C GLY A 68 2.91 -25.66 4.95
N ARG A 69 3.06 -25.56 3.62
CA ARG A 69 4.09 -26.29 2.86
C ARG A 69 5.47 -25.65 2.94
N ILE A 70 5.52 -24.34 3.21
CA ILE A 70 6.75 -23.58 3.39
C ILE A 70 6.62 -22.67 4.62
N ASP A 71 7.75 -22.40 5.26
CA ASP A 71 7.85 -21.37 6.29
C ASP A 71 8.06 -19.98 5.68
N LEU A 72 7.82 -18.95 6.49
CA LEU A 72 8.10 -17.57 6.12
C LEU A 72 9.61 -17.26 6.25
N THR A 73 10.35 -17.68 5.23
CA THR A 73 11.79 -17.46 5.07
C THR A 73 12.11 -16.03 4.64
N ASP A 74 13.38 -15.61 4.76
CA ASP A 74 13.81 -14.27 4.35
C ASP A 74 13.58 -14.03 2.85
N SER A 75 13.81 -15.05 2.01
CA SER A 75 13.50 -14.99 0.57
C SER A 75 12.00 -14.83 0.30
N ALA A 76 11.13 -15.55 1.02
CA ALA A 76 9.69 -15.37 0.87
C ALA A 76 9.25 -13.96 1.28
N VAL A 77 9.81 -13.44 2.39
CA VAL A 77 9.56 -12.06 2.85
C VAL A 77 10.00 -11.05 1.79
N GLU A 78 11.18 -11.21 1.21
CA GLU A 78 11.70 -10.33 0.17
C GLU A 78 10.78 -10.27 -1.05
N HIS A 79 10.47 -11.41 -1.65
CA HIS A 79 9.61 -11.47 -2.83
C HIS A 79 8.24 -10.86 -2.58
N LEU A 80 7.61 -11.14 -1.43
CA LEU A 80 6.31 -10.58 -1.04
C LEU A 80 6.40 -9.06 -0.76
N SER A 81 7.51 -8.60 -0.19
CA SER A 81 7.71 -7.18 0.16
C SER A 81 7.95 -6.30 -1.06
N LEU A 82 8.56 -6.83 -2.13
CA LEU A 82 8.83 -6.09 -3.36
C LEU A 82 7.56 -5.70 -4.14
N CYS A 83 6.41 -6.32 -3.87
CA CYS A 83 5.14 -5.95 -4.51
C CYS A 83 4.80 -4.46 -4.26
N LEU A 84 4.47 -3.69 -5.29
CA LEU A 84 4.07 -2.28 -5.13
C LEU A 84 2.60 -2.11 -4.73
N ASP A 85 1.81 -3.20 -4.72
CA ASP A 85 0.36 -3.19 -4.50
C ASP A 85 -0.41 -2.25 -5.47
N CYS A 86 0.07 -2.13 -6.71
CA CYS A 86 -0.54 -1.29 -7.76
C CYS A 86 -1.80 -1.90 -8.41
N ARG A 87 -2.05 -3.20 -8.16
CA ARG A 87 -3.21 -3.98 -8.63
C ARG A 87 -3.41 -4.06 -10.15
N ALA A 88 -2.44 -3.62 -10.96
CA ALA A 88 -2.50 -3.76 -12.42
C ALA A 88 -2.71 -5.21 -12.89
N CYS A 89 -2.22 -6.18 -12.10
CA CYS A 89 -2.40 -7.61 -12.34
C CYS A 89 -3.85 -8.08 -12.26
N GLU A 90 -4.70 -7.44 -11.45
CA GLU A 90 -6.12 -7.81 -11.33
C GLU A 90 -6.87 -7.48 -12.61
N THR A 91 -6.61 -6.30 -13.19
CA THR A 91 -7.24 -5.83 -14.43
C THR A 91 -7.02 -6.77 -15.61
N VAL A 92 -5.85 -7.42 -15.68
CA VAL A 92 -5.49 -8.33 -16.78
C VAL A 92 -5.78 -9.80 -16.47
N CYS A 93 -6.28 -10.13 -15.27
CA CYS A 93 -6.48 -11.51 -14.85
C CYS A 93 -7.82 -12.04 -15.37
N PRO A 94 -7.83 -13.03 -16.30
CA PRO A 94 -9.10 -13.59 -16.79
C PRO A 94 -9.82 -14.42 -15.72
N ALA A 95 -9.09 -14.93 -14.73
CA ALA A 95 -9.64 -15.73 -13.63
C ALA A 95 -10.18 -14.87 -12.47
N GLY A 96 -9.99 -13.54 -12.53
CA GLY A 96 -10.50 -12.63 -11.50
C GLY A 96 -9.88 -12.81 -10.12
N VAL A 97 -8.61 -13.24 -10.03
CA VAL A 97 -7.91 -13.43 -8.75
C VAL A 97 -7.85 -12.10 -7.98
N PRO A 98 -8.35 -12.02 -6.72
CA PRO A 98 -8.36 -10.80 -5.92
C PRO A 98 -6.98 -10.54 -5.28
N TYR A 99 -5.97 -10.35 -6.11
CA TYR A 99 -4.55 -10.31 -5.75
C TYR A 99 -4.22 -9.32 -4.62
N GLY A 100 -4.80 -8.12 -4.62
CA GLY A 100 -4.60 -7.10 -3.58
C GLY A 100 -4.99 -7.61 -2.19
N ARG A 101 -6.08 -8.39 -2.08
CA ARG A 101 -6.47 -8.98 -0.78
C ARG A 101 -5.47 -10.04 -0.33
N LEU A 102 -4.93 -10.82 -1.27
CA LEU A 102 -3.94 -11.87 -1.00
C LEU A 102 -2.62 -11.26 -0.52
N ILE A 103 -2.10 -10.24 -1.20
CA ILE A 103 -0.82 -9.62 -0.83
C ILE A 103 -0.91 -8.85 0.49
N GLU A 104 -2.03 -8.18 0.77
CA GLU A 104 -2.26 -7.55 2.07
C GLU A 104 -2.34 -8.60 3.20
N ALA A 105 -2.94 -9.77 2.95
CA ALA A 105 -2.94 -10.87 3.93
C ALA A 105 -1.52 -11.37 4.21
N ALA A 106 -0.72 -11.54 3.15
CA ALA A 106 0.68 -11.93 3.25
C ALA A 106 1.52 -10.91 4.01
N ARG A 107 1.31 -9.61 3.78
CA ARG A 107 2.01 -8.54 4.50
C ARG A 107 1.64 -8.48 5.97
N ALA A 108 0.37 -8.71 6.31
CA ALA A 108 -0.06 -8.83 7.69
C ALA A 108 0.64 -10.01 8.38
N GLU A 109 0.80 -11.14 7.69
CA GLU A 109 1.52 -12.30 8.21
C GLU A 109 3.01 -12.03 8.41
N ILE A 110 3.65 -11.31 7.47
CA ILE A 110 5.03 -10.84 7.62
C ILE A 110 5.16 -9.96 8.86
N GLU A 111 4.29 -8.97 9.04
CA GLU A 111 4.37 -8.08 10.19
C GLU A 111 4.19 -8.82 11.51
N ARG A 112 3.33 -9.85 11.54
CA ARG A 112 3.12 -10.66 12.73
C ARG A 112 4.31 -11.52 13.10
N GLN A 113 4.86 -12.27 12.14
CA GLN A 113 5.98 -13.20 12.40
C GLN A 113 7.33 -12.49 12.48
N ARG A 114 7.51 -11.41 11.71
CA ARG A 114 8.77 -10.67 11.55
C ARG A 114 8.56 -9.16 11.75
N PRO A 115 8.08 -8.69 12.92
CA PRO A 115 7.86 -7.26 13.20
C PRO A 115 9.16 -6.43 13.29
N GLY A 116 10.33 -7.06 13.18
CA GLY A 116 11.63 -6.41 13.30
C GLY A 116 11.95 -5.87 14.70
N GLY A 117 12.99 -5.05 14.79
CA GLY A 117 13.52 -4.49 16.04
C GLY A 117 12.68 -3.36 16.64
N PRO A 118 13.00 -2.92 17.87
CA PRO A 118 12.20 -1.94 18.63
C PRO A 118 12.08 -0.59 17.91
N VAL A 119 13.15 -0.12 17.26
CA VAL A 119 13.13 1.14 16.49
C VAL A 119 12.10 1.11 15.37
N ARG A 120 12.07 0.03 14.57
CA ARG A 120 11.10 -0.14 13.48
C ARG A 120 9.66 -0.13 14.02
N ARG A 121 9.41 -0.84 15.13
CA ARG A 121 8.09 -0.90 15.76
C ARG A 121 7.65 0.48 16.28
N SER A 122 8.54 1.23 16.91
CA SER A 122 8.25 2.60 17.39
C SER A 122 7.96 3.55 16.24
N VAL A 123 8.75 3.53 15.16
CA VAL A 123 8.52 4.36 13.97
C VAL A 123 7.19 4.00 13.31
N ARG A 124 6.88 2.70 13.17
CA ARG A 124 5.59 2.25 12.63
C ARG A 124 4.42 2.69 13.51
N TRP A 125 4.53 2.53 14.83
CA TRP A 125 3.51 2.98 15.77
C TRP A 125 3.28 4.50 15.70
N LEU A 126 4.35 5.30 15.62
CA LEU A 126 4.24 6.75 15.43
C LEU A 126 3.57 7.09 14.10
N ASN A 127 3.98 6.43 13.01
CA ASN A 127 3.44 6.70 11.68
C ASN A 127 1.97 6.29 11.54
N PHE A 128 1.64 5.02 11.81
CA PHE A 128 0.29 4.47 11.67
C PHE A 128 -0.64 4.83 12.84
N GLY A 129 -0.11 5.07 14.03
CA GLY A 129 -0.93 5.41 15.21
C GLY A 129 -1.24 6.90 15.36
N LEU A 130 -0.30 7.78 14.98
CA LEU A 130 -0.40 9.20 15.29
C LEU A 130 -0.30 10.10 14.06
N LEU A 131 0.68 9.86 13.17
CA LEU A 131 0.90 10.74 12.03
C LEU A 131 -0.22 10.61 10.99
N LEU A 132 -0.46 9.41 10.47
CA LEU A 132 -1.42 9.17 9.38
C LEU A 132 -2.89 9.34 9.79
N THR A 133 -3.17 9.20 11.09
CA THR A 133 -4.50 9.35 11.68
C THR A 133 -4.82 10.81 12.03
N SER A 134 -3.82 11.70 12.02
CA SER A 134 -3.98 13.11 12.38
C SER A 134 -3.75 14.04 11.18
N PRO A 135 -4.80 14.64 10.60
CA PRO A 135 -4.68 15.63 9.53
C PRO A 135 -3.80 16.82 9.93
N ARG A 136 -3.83 17.22 11.21
CA ARG A 136 -3.00 18.31 11.74
C ARG A 136 -1.51 17.94 11.75
N ALA A 137 -1.18 16.72 12.19
CA ALA A 137 0.21 16.26 12.20
C ALA A 137 0.77 16.18 10.76
N LEU A 138 -0.01 15.64 9.82
CA LEU A 138 0.37 15.60 8.40
C LEU A 138 0.57 17.01 7.82
N ALA A 139 -0.30 17.97 8.15
CA ALA A 139 -0.16 19.35 7.69
C ALA A 139 1.12 20.02 8.22
N LEU A 140 1.47 19.77 9.48
CA LEU A 140 2.69 20.28 10.12
C LEU A 140 3.94 19.66 9.49
N VAL A 141 3.98 18.33 9.32
CA VAL A 141 5.09 17.64 8.67
C VAL A 141 5.26 18.11 7.22
N ALA A 142 4.17 18.23 6.46
CA ALA A 142 4.24 18.76 5.10
C ALA A 142 4.72 20.22 5.06
N ALA A 143 4.37 21.04 6.05
CA ALA A 143 4.86 22.42 6.15
C ALA A 143 6.37 22.46 6.46
N ALA A 144 6.85 21.62 7.38
CA ALA A 144 8.26 21.50 7.71
C ALA A 144 9.08 20.98 6.51
N LEU A 145 8.58 19.96 5.81
CA LEU A 145 9.22 19.44 4.59
C LEU A 145 9.22 20.46 3.46
N ARG A 146 8.16 21.25 3.31
CA ARG A 146 8.15 22.37 2.36
C ARG A 146 9.20 23.42 2.75
N LEU A 147 9.30 23.78 4.03
CA LEU A 147 10.31 24.71 4.52
C LEU A 147 11.72 24.20 4.21
N TYR A 148 11.99 22.94 4.52
CA TYR A 148 13.21 22.23 4.16
C TYR A 148 13.52 22.34 2.66
N GLN A 149 12.51 22.20 1.79
CA GLN A 149 12.65 22.30 0.34
C GLN A 149 12.88 23.73 -0.19
N VAL A 150 12.22 24.75 0.37
CA VAL A 150 12.33 26.14 -0.11
C VAL A 150 13.59 26.83 0.40
N THR A 151 14.05 26.50 1.61
CA THR A 151 15.31 27.02 2.15
C THR A 151 16.54 26.41 1.48
N ARG A 152 16.35 25.44 0.57
CA ARG A 152 17.41 24.68 -0.09
C ARG A 152 18.27 23.88 0.89
N LEU A 153 17.82 23.69 2.14
CA LEU A 153 18.50 22.85 3.11
C LEU A 153 18.64 21.42 2.60
N GLN A 154 17.72 20.96 1.74
CA GLN A 154 17.85 19.66 1.07
C GLN A 154 19.10 19.53 0.21
N ARG A 155 19.57 20.62 -0.40
CA ARG A 155 20.81 20.59 -1.20
C ARG A 155 22.02 20.42 -0.28
N LEU A 156 22.04 21.10 0.86
CA LEU A 156 23.11 21.02 1.83
C LEU A 156 23.18 19.62 2.45
N VAL A 157 22.04 19.07 2.86
CA VAL A 157 21.94 17.73 3.44
C VAL A 157 22.35 16.64 2.44
N ARG A 158 22.00 16.79 1.16
CA ARG A 158 22.43 15.86 0.10
C ARG A 158 23.92 16.01 -0.24
N ALA A 159 24.42 17.24 -0.25
CA ALA A 159 25.83 17.53 -0.55
C ALA A 159 26.78 17.09 0.57
N SER A 160 26.36 17.19 1.84
CA SER A 160 27.18 16.80 2.98
C SER A 160 27.43 15.29 3.07
N GLY A 161 26.63 14.47 2.37
CA GLY A 161 26.71 13.01 2.45
C GLY A 161 26.29 12.43 3.80
N LEU A 162 25.88 13.28 4.77
CA LEU A 162 25.56 12.87 6.14
C LEU A 162 24.51 11.76 6.20
N LEU A 163 23.48 11.87 5.35
CA LEU A 163 22.41 10.87 5.30
C LEU A 163 22.87 9.49 4.83
N ARG A 164 23.96 9.39 4.06
CA ARG A 164 24.50 8.10 3.58
C ARG A 164 25.27 7.35 4.66
N ILE A 165 25.73 8.05 5.68
CA ILE A 165 26.47 7.50 6.82
C ILE A 165 25.49 6.98 7.89
N LEU A 166 24.27 7.54 7.93
CA LEU A 166 23.23 7.08 8.84
C LEU A 166 22.70 5.71 8.41
N PRO A 167 22.59 4.74 9.35
CA PRO A 167 22.06 3.42 9.03
C PRO A 167 20.57 3.47 8.65
N GLY A 168 20.17 2.63 7.70
CA GLY A 168 18.78 2.42 7.32
C GLY A 168 18.36 3.14 6.03
N THR A 169 17.05 3.36 5.88
CA THR A 169 16.44 3.81 4.62
C THR A 169 16.23 5.33 4.52
N LEU A 170 16.75 6.11 5.47
CA LEU A 170 16.47 7.55 5.56
C LEU A 170 16.94 8.31 4.31
N ALA A 171 18.13 8.00 3.80
CA ALA A 171 18.65 8.59 2.56
C ALA A 171 17.73 8.28 1.35
N ALA A 172 17.24 7.05 1.25
CA ALA A 172 16.32 6.64 0.19
C ALA A 172 14.98 7.36 0.30
N TRP A 173 14.45 7.51 1.53
CA TRP A 173 13.18 8.19 1.77
C TRP A 173 13.28 9.68 1.46
N GLU A 174 14.38 10.34 1.85
CA GLU A 174 14.62 11.75 1.53
C GLU A 174 14.76 11.97 0.02
N ALA A 175 15.43 11.05 -0.69
CA ALA A 175 15.58 11.10 -2.13
C ALA A 175 14.24 10.98 -2.88
N LEU A 176 13.31 10.18 -2.34
CA LEU A 176 11.97 9.95 -2.89
C LEU A 176 10.93 11.01 -2.49
N LEU A 177 11.31 12.02 -1.70
CA LEU A 177 10.37 13.09 -1.33
C LEU A 177 9.90 13.84 -2.58
N PRO A 178 8.58 13.89 -2.85
CA PRO A 178 8.04 14.68 -3.94
C PRO A 178 8.19 16.18 -3.63
N PRO A 179 8.11 17.07 -4.63
CA PRO A 179 7.99 18.50 -4.35
C PRO A 179 6.67 18.78 -3.63
N LEU A 180 6.75 19.30 -2.40
CA LEU A 180 5.56 19.63 -1.61
C LEU A 180 4.92 20.92 -2.14
N PRO A 181 3.59 20.99 -2.29
CA PRO A 181 2.92 22.18 -2.78
C PRO A 181 2.88 23.32 -1.72
N PRO A 182 2.71 24.58 -2.14
CA PRO A 182 2.55 25.73 -1.23
C PRO A 182 1.41 25.53 -0.21
N ALA A 183 1.42 26.32 0.87
CA ALA A 183 0.38 26.25 1.91
C ALA A 183 -1.03 26.49 1.35
N ALA A 184 -1.17 27.42 0.41
CA ALA A 184 -2.44 27.70 -0.28
C ALA A 184 -3.00 26.45 -0.98
N ASP A 185 -2.13 25.62 -1.56
CA ASP A 185 -2.53 24.41 -2.28
C ASP A 185 -2.87 23.25 -1.35
N ARG A 186 -2.35 23.25 -0.11
CA ARG A 186 -2.61 22.23 0.92
C ARG A 186 -3.80 22.55 1.82
N ALA A 187 -4.27 23.80 1.82
CA ALA A 187 -5.41 24.23 2.61
C ALA A 187 -6.66 23.38 2.31
N PRO A 188 -7.56 23.12 3.27
CA PRO A 188 -8.83 22.48 2.97
C PRO A 188 -9.59 23.22 1.85
N LEU A 189 -10.22 22.46 0.96
CA LEU A 189 -11.19 23.01 0.00
C LEU A 189 -12.44 23.49 0.76
N PRO A 190 -13.18 24.50 0.23
CA PRO A 190 -14.48 24.84 0.79
C PRO A 190 -15.41 23.63 0.72
N GLU A 191 -16.35 23.54 1.66
CA GLU A 191 -17.26 22.39 1.77
C GLU A 191 -18.14 22.19 0.53
N GLN A 192 -18.45 23.29 -0.16
CA GLN A 192 -19.26 23.28 -1.37
C GLN A 192 -18.59 24.17 -2.41
N ILE A 193 -18.51 23.65 -3.63
CA ILE A 193 -18.05 24.38 -4.81
C ILE A 193 -19.20 24.31 -5.83
N PRO A 194 -19.81 25.45 -6.18
CA PRO A 194 -20.97 25.46 -7.06
C PRO A 194 -20.59 24.99 -8.47
N ALA A 195 -21.55 24.39 -9.16
CA ALA A 195 -21.44 24.13 -10.59
C ALA A 195 -21.29 25.45 -11.36
N ALA A 196 -20.43 25.47 -12.37
CA ALA A 196 -20.42 26.54 -13.34
C ALA A 196 -21.58 26.35 -14.32
N GLY A 197 -22.45 27.35 -14.46
CA GLY A 197 -23.61 27.29 -15.36
C GLY A 197 -24.71 26.35 -14.85
N ALA A 198 -25.34 25.62 -15.77
CA ALA A 198 -26.44 24.71 -15.44
C ALA A 198 -25.93 23.50 -14.64
N ARG A 199 -26.51 23.29 -13.44
CA ARG A 199 -26.19 22.16 -12.58
C ARG A 199 -26.70 20.85 -13.20
N ARG A 200 -25.78 19.94 -13.53
CA ARG A 200 -26.06 18.61 -14.08
C ARG A 200 -26.29 17.56 -13.01
N ALA A 201 -25.42 17.56 -12.00
CA ALA A 201 -25.48 16.63 -10.87
C ALA A 201 -24.67 17.17 -9.68
N ARG A 202 -24.73 16.43 -8.57
CA ARG A 202 -23.94 16.67 -7.35
C ARG A 202 -22.98 15.51 -7.13
N VAL A 203 -21.73 15.81 -6.81
CA VAL A 203 -20.68 14.81 -6.58
C VAL A 203 -19.97 15.07 -5.26
N ALA A 204 -19.63 14.00 -4.54
CA ALA A 204 -18.79 14.07 -3.36
C ALA A 204 -17.32 13.87 -3.75
N LEU A 205 -16.43 14.77 -3.29
CA LEU A 205 -14.99 14.66 -3.49
C LEU A 205 -14.30 14.31 -2.18
N LEU A 206 -13.73 13.11 -2.11
CA LEU A 206 -12.83 12.70 -1.02
C LEU A 206 -11.43 13.23 -1.31
N THR A 207 -10.90 14.07 -0.43
CA THR A 207 -9.61 14.75 -0.63
C THR A 207 -8.42 13.88 -0.20
N GLY A 208 -8.66 12.92 0.70
CA GLY A 208 -7.65 12.01 1.25
C GLY A 208 -6.63 12.70 2.15
N CYS A 209 -6.20 12.06 3.24
CA CYS A 209 -5.28 12.68 4.20
C CYS A 209 -3.90 13.00 3.57
N VAL A 210 -3.26 12.01 2.95
CA VAL A 210 -1.94 12.18 2.30
C VAL A 210 -2.06 12.99 1.02
N GLN A 211 -3.09 12.74 0.21
CA GLN A 211 -3.31 13.46 -1.04
C GLN A 211 -3.55 14.96 -0.81
N GLN A 212 -4.28 15.35 0.23
CA GLN A 212 -4.41 16.76 0.60
C GLN A 212 -3.07 17.39 1.03
N ALA A 213 -2.25 16.67 1.78
CA ALA A 213 -0.96 17.17 2.28
C ALA A 213 0.12 17.28 1.19
N VAL A 214 0.19 16.31 0.27
CA VAL A 214 1.27 16.17 -0.72
C VAL A 214 0.83 16.57 -2.12
N PHE A 215 -0.43 16.38 -2.47
CA PHE A 215 -0.98 16.55 -3.81
C PHE A 215 -2.20 17.48 -3.83
N GLY A 216 -2.30 18.43 -2.89
CA GLY A 216 -3.47 19.30 -2.74
C GLY A 216 -3.83 20.12 -4.00
N ALA A 217 -2.85 20.43 -4.85
CA ALA A 217 -3.08 21.02 -6.17
C ALA A 217 -3.95 20.12 -7.08
N HIS A 218 -3.77 18.79 -7.02
CA HIS A 218 -4.61 17.83 -7.75
C HIS A 218 -6.04 17.87 -7.25
N ASN A 219 -6.27 17.91 -5.93
CA ASN A 219 -7.62 18.04 -5.37
C ASN A 219 -8.34 19.31 -5.88
N ARG A 220 -7.62 20.46 -5.92
CA ARG A 220 -8.16 21.71 -6.49
C ARG A 220 -8.45 21.59 -7.97
N ALA A 221 -7.53 21.02 -8.74
CA ALA A 221 -7.71 20.82 -10.17
C ALA A 221 -8.93 19.93 -10.44
N THR A 222 -9.07 18.81 -9.72
CA THR A 222 -10.22 17.91 -9.80
C THR A 222 -11.52 18.65 -9.49
N ALA A 223 -11.57 19.40 -8.38
CA ALA A 223 -12.74 20.18 -8.01
C ALA A 223 -13.08 21.25 -9.07
N SER A 224 -12.08 21.93 -9.61
CA SER A 224 -12.26 22.95 -10.65
C SER A 224 -12.79 22.36 -11.95
N VAL A 225 -12.23 21.22 -12.39
CA VAL A 225 -12.67 20.51 -13.60
C VAL A 225 -14.12 20.03 -13.43
N LEU A 226 -14.46 19.44 -12.28
CA LEU A 226 -15.85 19.03 -11.99
C LEU A 226 -16.81 20.22 -12.01
N ALA A 227 -16.48 21.30 -11.30
CA ALA A 227 -17.31 22.51 -11.27
C ALA A 227 -17.55 23.08 -12.67
N LYS A 228 -16.48 23.20 -13.48
CA LYS A 228 -16.55 23.69 -14.87
C LYS A 228 -17.37 22.78 -15.79
N ASN A 229 -17.50 21.50 -15.47
CA ASN A 229 -18.31 20.54 -16.22
C ASN A 229 -19.78 20.50 -15.75
N GLY A 230 -20.22 21.45 -14.93
CA GLY A 230 -21.60 21.57 -14.47
C GLY A 230 -21.92 20.72 -13.24
N TYR A 231 -20.91 20.21 -12.51
CA TYR A 231 -21.13 19.45 -11.29
C TYR A 231 -21.02 20.34 -10.06
N GLU A 232 -21.99 20.24 -9.16
CA GLU A 232 -21.85 20.77 -7.80
C GLU A 232 -20.94 19.82 -7.02
N VAL A 233 -19.81 20.31 -6.54
CA VAL A 233 -18.83 19.50 -5.81
C VAL A 233 -19.00 19.73 -4.33
N VAL A 234 -19.19 18.66 -3.58
CA VAL A 234 -19.29 18.68 -2.12
C VAL A 234 -18.09 17.96 -1.53
N ILE A 235 -17.43 18.60 -0.59
CA ILE A 235 -16.29 18.06 0.15
C ILE A 235 -16.83 17.71 1.54
N PRO A 236 -17.13 16.43 1.83
CA PRO A 236 -17.69 16.04 3.11
C PRO A 236 -16.78 16.47 4.27
N ARG A 237 -17.36 17.03 5.34
CA ARG A 237 -16.65 17.26 6.59
C ARG A 237 -16.34 15.94 7.29
N GLY A 238 -15.29 15.94 8.12
CA GLY A 238 -14.98 14.78 8.95
C GLY A 238 -14.50 13.55 8.19
N GLN A 239 -13.85 13.72 7.03
CA GLN A 239 -13.18 12.62 6.33
C GLN A 239 -12.13 11.99 7.25
N GLY A 240 -12.41 10.77 7.71
CA GLY A 240 -11.52 9.98 8.56
C GLY A 240 -10.40 9.30 7.76
N CYS A 241 -9.58 8.52 8.47
CA CYS A 241 -8.62 7.64 7.80
C CYS A 241 -9.38 6.51 7.09
N CYS A 242 -9.07 6.26 5.81
CA CYS A 242 -9.62 5.08 5.11
C CYS A 242 -8.86 3.78 5.43
N GLY A 243 -7.77 3.87 6.21
CA GLY A 243 -6.95 2.74 6.64
C GLY A 243 -6.17 2.01 5.54
N ALA A 244 -6.23 2.47 4.28
CA ALA A 244 -5.55 1.82 3.15
C ALA A 244 -4.03 1.70 3.38
N LEU A 245 -3.37 2.76 3.85
CA LEU A 245 -1.93 2.73 4.15
C LEU A 245 -1.56 1.74 5.24
N HIS A 246 -2.44 1.55 6.24
CA HIS A 246 -2.27 0.54 7.28
C HIS A 246 -2.40 -0.86 6.70
N ALA A 247 -3.44 -1.13 5.91
CA ALA A 247 -3.64 -2.41 5.24
C ALA A 247 -2.47 -2.78 4.33
N HIS A 248 -2.05 -1.87 3.45
CA HIS A 248 -0.89 -2.06 2.57
C HIS A 248 0.41 -2.23 3.36
N GLY A 249 0.51 -1.63 4.54
CA GLY A 249 1.64 -1.75 5.46
C GLY A 249 1.62 -3.00 6.34
N GLY A 250 0.61 -3.87 6.22
CA GLY A 250 0.43 -5.08 7.05
C GLY A 250 -0.19 -4.82 8.43
N ASP A 251 -0.58 -3.58 8.76
CA ASP A 251 -1.22 -3.22 10.03
C ASP A 251 -2.75 -3.29 9.90
N ARG A 252 -3.28 -4.50 9.69
CA ARG A 252 -4.73 -4.70 9.52
C ARG A 252 -5.54 -4.39 10.78
N ALA A 253 -4.95 -4.51 11.97
CA ALA A 253 -5.64 -4.20 13.22
C ALA A 253 -6.08 -2.73 13.29
N ARG A 254 -5.34 -1.81 12.67
CA ARG A 254 -5.64 -0.37 12.64
C ARG A 254 -6.23 0.12 11.31
N ALA A 255 -6.38 -0.75 10.32
CA ALA A 255 -6.86 -0.39 8.98
C ALA A 255 -8.37 -0.12 8.86
N GLY A 256 -9.15 -0.30 9.92
CA GLY A 256 -10.60 -0.06 9.94
C GLY A 256 -11.10 0.74 11.13
N ALA A 257 -10.19 1.42 11.84
CA ALA A 257 -10.50 2.25 13.01
C ALA A 257 -10.76 3.71 12.62
#